data_AF-W0EZN4-F1
#
_entry.id   AF-W0EZN4-F1
#
_cell.length_a   1.000
_cell.length_b   1.000
_cell.length_c   1.000
_cell.angle_alpha   90.00
_cell.angle_beta   90.00
_cell.angle_gamma   90.00
#
_symmetry.space_group_name_H-M   'P 1'
#
loop_
_entity.id
_entity.type
_entity.pdbx_description
1 polymer ?
#
loop_
_entity_poly.entity_id
_entity_poly.type
_entity_poly.pdbx_seq_one_letter_code
_entity_poly.pdbx_strand_id
1 'polypeptide(L)' 'MKSYKDLNIYQEAHRLALLVHRLSMKLPKFELYEEGSQVRRSAKAVSTAIVEGYGRKRYKADFIRFLV' A
#
# COMPACT_ATOMS: atom_id res chain seq x y z
N MET A 1 1.19 5.87 -20.01
CA MET A 1 0.69 5.81 -18.62
C MET A 1 -0.14 7.04 -18.33
N LYS A 2 -1.45 6.87 -18.21
CA LYS A 2 -2.43 7.94 -17.98
C LYS A 2 -2.68 8.16 -16.48
N SER A 3 -2.50 7.13 -15.65
CA SER A 3 -2.73 7.19 -14.21
C SER A 3 -1.77 6.29 -13.43
N TYR A 4 -1.64 6.51 -12.11
CA TYR A 4 -0.94 5.59 -11.20
C TYR A 4 -1.55 4.18 -11.24
N LYS A 5 -2.83 4.06 -11.63
CA LYS A 5 -3.53 2.78 -11.78
C LYS A 5 -2.92 1.89 -12.86
N ASP A 6 -2.19 2.46 -13.82
CA ASP A 6 -1.52 1.70 -14.89
C ASP A 6 -0.16 1.13 -14.42
N LEU A 7 0.32 1.47 -13.23
CA LEU A 7 1.57 0.94 -12.69
C LEU A 7 1.35 -0.50 -12.22
N ASN A 8 2.09 -1.45 -12.78
CA ASN A 8 2.08 -2.84 -12.32
C ASN A 8 2.37 -2.94 -10.82
N ILE A 9 3.34 -2.17 -10.32
CA ILE A 9 3.68 -2.16 -8.88
C ILE A 9 2.53 -1.65 -7.99
N TYR A 10 1.75 -0.67 -8.47
CA TYR A 10 0.55 -0.21 -7.75
C TYR A 10 -0.51 -1.32 -7.70
N GLN A 11 -0.74 -2.00 -8.83
CA GLN A 11 -1.72 -3.09 -8.91
C GLN A 11 -1.37 -4.24 -7.97
N GLU A 12 -0.09 -4.64 -7.93
CA GLU A 12 0.39 -5.67 -7.01
C GLU A 12 0.30 -5.23 -5.55
N ALA A 13 0.74 -4.01 -5.21
CA ALA A 13 0.63 -3.47 -3.86
C ALA A 13 -0.83 -3.38 -3.39
N HIS A 14 -1.73 -2.94 -4.27
CA HIS A 14 -3.16 -2.86 -3.97
C HIS A 14 -3.78 -4.24 -3.77
N ARG A 15 -3.44 -5.22 -4.63
CA ARG A 15 -3.89 -6.61 -4.48
C ARG A 15 -3.40 -7.20 -3.16
N LEU A 16 -2.14 -6.96 -2.79
CA LEU A 16 -1.58 -7.38 -1.51
C LEU A 16 -2.34 -6.75 -0.33
N ALA A 17 -2.61 -5.45 -0.37
CA ALA A 17 -3.37 -4.76 0.68
C ALA A 17 -4.78 -5.36 0.87
N LEU A 18 -5.47 -5.71 -0.22
CA LEU A 18 -6.77 -6.39 -0.15
C LEU A 18 -6.67 -7.80 0.43
N LEU A 19 -5.65 -8.57 0.05
CA LEU A 19 -5.39 -9.90 0.58
C LEU A 19 -5.11 -9.85 2.09
N VAL A 20 -4.20 -8.97 2.51
CA VAL A 20 -3.85 -8.75 3.91
C VAL A 20 -5.08 -8.32 4.72
N HIS A 21 -5.89 -7.41 4.17
CA HIS A 21 -7.14 -7.01 4.82
C HIS A 21 -8.04 -8.23 5.07
N ARG A 22 -8.29 -9.06 4.05
CA ARG A 22 -9.14 -10.25 4.19
C ARG A 22 -8.58 -11.27 5.18
N LEU A 23 -7.27 -11.52 5.16
CA LEU A 23 -6.63 -12.47 6.07
C LEU A 23 -6.65 -11.98 7.52
N SER A 24 -6.27 -10.73 7.75
CA SER A 24 -6.22 -10.13 9.09
C SER A 24 -7.59 -10.01 9.76
N MET A 25 -8.69 -9.96 9.00
CA MET A 25 -10.05 -9.98 9.55
C MET A 25 -10.49 -11.36 10.07
N LYS A 26 -9.71 -12.42 9.79
CA LYS A 26 -9.96 -13.78 10.31
C LYS A 26 -9.18 -14.09 11.59
N LEU A 27 -8.37 -13.15 12.07
CA LEU A 27 -7.60 -13.34 13.30
C LEU A 27 -8.51 -13.40 14.54
N PRO A 28 -8.07 -14.09 15.61
CA PRO A 28 -8.75 -14.04 16.91
C PRO A 28 -8.96 -12.61 17.38
N LYS A 29 -10.00 -12.35 18.18
CA LYS A 29 -10.43 -10.99 18.55
C LYS A 29 -9.29 -10.13 19.12
N PHE A 30 -8.39 -10.71 19.92
CA PHE A 30 -7.23 -10.00 20.46
C PHE A 30 -6.26 -9.59 19.32
N GLU A 31 -5.78 -10.57 18.56
CA GLU A 31 -4.87 -10.37 17.43
C GLU A 31 -5.44 -9.50 16.30
N LEU A 32 -6.77 -9.49 16.12
CA LEU A 32 -7.44 -8.66 15.13
C LEU A 32 -7.12 -7.16 15.30
N TYR A 33 -7.02 -6.72 16.57
CA TYR A 33 -6.77 -5.32 16.93
C TYR A 33 -5.29 -5.04 17.17
N GLU A 34 -4.55 -5.99 17.75
CA GLU A 34 -3.10 -5.87 17.96
C GLU A 34 -2.36 -5.95 16.62
N GLU A 35 -2.01 -7.17 16.17
CA GLU A 35 -1.21 -7.37 14.97
C GLU A 35 -1.99 -7.14 13.68
N GLY A 36 -3.25 -7.54 13.64
CA GLY A 36 -4.13 -7.40 12.49
C GLY A 36 -4.29 -5.94 12.05
N SER A 37 -4.38 -5.00 13.00
CA SER A 37 -4.49 -3.58 12.67
C SER A 37 -3.18 -3.01 12.11
N GLN A 38 -2.03 -3.42 12.68
CA GLN A 38 -0.71 -3.00 12.26
C GLN A 38 -0.40 -3.47 10.84
N VAL A 39 -0.59 -4.76 10.57
CA VAL A 39 -0.29 -5.36 9.26
C VAL A 39 -1.22 -4.80 8.18
N ARG A 40 -2.51 -4.54 8.48
CA ARG A 40 -3.43 -3.85 7.54
C ARG A 40 -2.97 -2.44 7.20
N ARG A 41 -2.56 -1.64 8.19
CA ARG A 41 -2.09 -0.27 7.95
C ARG A 41 -0.82 -0.27 7.13
N SER A 42 0.15 -1.13 7.48
CA SER A 42 1.41 -1.28 6.76
C SER A 42 1.19 -1.66 5.29
N ALA A 43 0.36 -2.67 5.00
CA ALA A 43 0.08 -3.09 3.63
C ALA A 43 -0.61 -1.99 2.79
N LYS A 44 -1.54 -1.22 3.38
CA LYS A 44 -2.18 -0.08 2.70
C LYS A 44 -1.19 1.05 2.41
N ALA A 45 -0.27 1.32 3.34
CA ALA A 45 0.70 2.41 3.23
C ALA A 45 1.58 2.29 1.97
N VAL A 46 1.95 1.06 1.57
CA VAL A 46 2.73 0.82 0.33
C VAL A 46 1.99 1.36 -0.89
N SER A 47 0.70 1.04 -1.04
CA SER A 47 -0.10 1.52 -2.17
C SER A 47 -0.27 3.05 -2.16
N THR A 48 -0.42 3.66 -0.97
CA THR A 48 -0.50 5.11 -0.80
C THR A 48 0.81 5.80 -1.18
N ALA A 49 1.95 5.26 -0.75
CA ALA A 49 3.26 5.81 -1.04
C ALA A 49 3.54 5.83 -2.56
N ILE A 50 3.15 4.78 -3.28
CA ILE A 50 3.24 4.74 -4.75
C ILE A 50 2.37 5.84 -5.39
N VAL A 51 1.15 6.07 -4.89
CA VAL A 51 0.25 7.12 -5.40
C VAL A 51 0.84 8.51 -5.16
N GLU A 52 1.36 8.76 -3.96
CA GLU A 52 2.00 10.02 -3.59
C GLU A 52 3.26 10.29 -4.42
N GLY A 53 4.13 9.29 -4.56
CA GLY A 53 5.29 9.35 -5.43
C GLY A 53 4.88 9.66 -6.87
N TYR A 54 3.91 8.91 -7.43
CA TYR A 54 3.44 9.15 -8.80
C TYR A 54 2.91 10.58 -8.99
N GLY A 55 2.24 11.16 -7.99
CA GLY A 55 1.80 12.56 -8.00
C GLY A 55 2.96 13.56 -8.06
N ARG A 56 4.15 13.19 -7.56
CA ARG A 56 5.38 14.00 -7.52
C ARG A 56 6.41 13.60 -8.57
N LYS A 57 6.04 12.77 -9.56
CA LYS A 57 6.93 12.23 -10.59
C LYS A 57 7.64 13.25 -11.49
N ARG A 58 7.26 14.54 -11.41
CA ARG A 58 7.91 15.63 -12.16
C ARG A 58 9.38 15.79 -11.77
N TYR A 59 9.72 15.56 -10.50
CA TYR A 59 11.11 15.57 -10.02
C TYR A 59 11.50 14.17 -9.55
N LYS A 60 12.59 13.64 -10.10
CA LYS A 60 13.03 12.27 -9.83
C LYS A 60 13.33 12.03 -8.34
N ALA A 61 13.93 13.02 -7.67
CA ALA A 61 14.23 12.92 -6.24
C ALA A 61 12.94 12.84 -5.40
N ASP A 62 11.95 13.67 -5.70
CA ASP A 62 10.65 13.65 -5.03
C ASP A 62 9.88 12.37 -5.33
N PHE A 63 10.03 11.78 -6.52
CA PHE A 63 9.44 10.49 -6.84
C PHE A 63 10.01 9.36 -5.98
N ILE A 64 11.34 9.30 -5.90
CA ILE A 64 12.06 8.21 -5.19
C ILE A 64 11.81 8.27 -3.69
N ARG A 65 11.68 9.47 -3.11
CA ARG A 65 11.45 9.64 -1.66
C ARG A 65 10.22 8.90 -1.13
N PHE A 66 9.22 8.64 -1.96
CA PHE A 66 8.00 7.92 -1.56
C PHE A 66 8.04 6.42 -1.95
N LEU A 67 9.17 5.92 -2.44
CA LEU A 67 9.38 4.51 -2.81
C LEU A 67 10.40 3.79 -1.93
N VAL A 68 10.98 4.48 -0.93
CA VAL A 68 12.03 3.99 -0.02
C VAL A 68 11.57 4.11 1.43
#